data_AF-A7T6K4-F1
#
_entry.id   AF-A7T6K4-F1
#
_cell.length_a   1.000
_cell.length_b   1.000
_cell.length_c   1.000
_cell.angle_alpha   90.00
_cell.angle_beta   90.00
_cell.angle_gamma   90.00
#
_symmetry.space_group_name_H-M   'P 1'
#
loop_
_entity.id
_entity.type
_entity.pdbx_description
1 polymer ?
#
loop_
_entity_poly.entity_id
_entity_poly.type
_entity_poly.pdbx_seq_one_letter_code
_entity_poly.pdbx_strand_id
1 'polypeptide(L)'
;MAMKQLPPDIVAAAQNNALWSTSEETLLANVRSSSPASLEIFHKLLDNHPSVFHQCRSAKSLRNHWLLMRQYQLLADQSVPAGESNMSFSDAEEQINDAELL
;
A
#
# COMPACT_ATOMS: atom_id res chain seq x y z
N MET A 1 -27.51 -13.34 27.55
CA MET A 1 -26.86 -12.94 26.28
C MET A 1 -25.37 -13.20 26.44
N ALA A 2 -24.86 -14.31 25.89
CA ALA A 2 -23.42 -14.58 25.91
C ALA A 2 -22.83 -14.00 24.62
N MET A 3 -22.33 -12.77 24.69
CA MET A 3 -21.45 -12.22 23.66
C MET A 3 -20.19 -13.09 23.72
N LYS A 4 -20.14 -14.08 22.82
CA LYS A 4 -19.05 -15.05 22.69
C LYS A 4 -17.77 -14.25 22.45
N GLN A 5 -17.01 -14.00 23.52
CA GLN A 5 -15.77 -13.24 23.45
C GLN A 5 -14.88 -13.95 22.44
N LEU A 6 -14.62 -13.29 21.31
CA LEU A 6 -13.75 -13.82 20.27
C LEU A 6 -12.38 -14.12 20.91
N PRO A 7 -11.75 -15.26 20.59
CA PRO A 7 -10.43 -15.58 21.10
C PRO A 7 -9.48 -14.39 20.81
N PRO A 8 -8.61 -14.01 21.76
CA PRO A 8 -7.71 -12.87 21.58
C PRO A 8 -6.83 -13.02 20.33
N ASP A 9 -6.55 -14.25 19.91
CA ASP A 9 -5.85 -14.57 18.66
C ASP A 9 -6.66 -14.20 17.40
N ILE A 10 -7.97 -14.47 17.40
CA ILE A 10 -8.87 -14.08 16.29
C ILE A 10 -9.08 -12.56 16.27
N VAL A 11 -9.15 -11.92 17.43
CA VAL A 11 -9.22 -10.46 17.53
C VAL A 11 -7.92 -9.83 17.03
N ALA A 12 -6.76 -10.37 17.42
CA ALA A 12 -5.46 -9.90 16.94
C ALA A 12 -5.30 -10.12 15.44
N ALA A 13 -5.71 -11.27 14.91
CA ALA A 13 -5.70 -11.54 13.47
C ALA A 13 -6.66 -10.60 12.70
N ALA A 14 -7.86 -10.37 13.22
CA ALA A 14 -8.83 -9.44 12.63
C ALA A 14 -8.33 -7.99 12.68
N GLN A 15 -7.67 -7.57 13.77
CA GLN A 15 -7.06 -6.25 13.91
C GLN A 15 -5.83 -6.08 13.01
N ASN A 16 -5.06 -7.14 12.79
CA ASN A 16 -3.91 -7.13 11.88
C ASN A 16 -4.34 -7.12 10.41
N ASN A 17 -5.47 -7.76 10.08
CA ASN A 17 -6.14 -7.69 8.78
C ASN A 17 -7.16 -6.55 8.69
N ALA A 18 -7.27 -5.70 9.72
CA ALA A 18 -8.20 -4.59 9.68
C ALA A 18 -7.84 -3.71 8.49
N LEU A 19 -8.86 -3.34 7.71
CA LEU A 19 -8.70 -2.46 6.57
C LEU A 19 -8.05 -1.15 7.03
N TRP A 20 -7.19 -0.59 6.16
CA TRP A 20 -6.63 0.73 6.39
C TRP A 20 -7.74 1.76 6.16
N SER A 21 -7.88 2.71 7.07
CA SER A 21 -8.82 3.80 6.87
C SER A 21 -8.26 4.80 5.84
N THR A 22 -9.15 5.46 5.12
CA THR A 22 -8.75 6.47 4.11
C THR A 22 -7.85 7.56 4.70
N SER A 23 -8.06 7.93 5.96
CA SER A 23 -7.23 8.90 6.68
C SER A 23 -5.80 8.37 6.91
N GLU A 24 -5.66 7.10 7.32
CA GLU A 24 -4.35 6.45 7.48
C GLU A 24 -3.63 6.34 6.13
N GLU A 25 -4.34 5.89 5.09
CA GLU A 25 -3.78 5.77 3.74
C GLU A 25 -3.35 7.12 3.19
N THR A 26 -4.12 8.19 3.44
CA THR A 26 -3.76 9.55 3.01
C THR A 26 -2.48 10.02 3.70
N LEU A 27 -2.31 9.75 5.00
CA LEU A 27 -1.06 10.07 5.72
C LEU A 27 0.12 9.26 5.18
N LEU A 28 -0.06 7.97 4.88
CA LEU A 28 0.99 7.14 4.28
C LEU A 28 1.32 7.57 2.85
N ALA A 29 0.31 7.93 2.05
CA ALA A 29 0.47 8.41 0.68
C ALA A 29 1.24 9.74 0.60
N ASN A 30 1.16 10.57 1.65
CA ASN A 30 1.94 11.80 1.78
C ASN A 30 3.43 11.54 2.06
N VAL A 31 3.82 10.34 2.49
CA VAL A 31 5.23 10.00 2.68
C VAL A 31 5.87 9.83 1.30
N ARG A 32 6.82 10.73 0.98
CA ARG A 32 7.52 10.77 -0.32
C ARG A 32 8.09 9.41 -0.71
N SER A 33 7.84 8.99 -1.94
CA SER A 33 8.30 7.73 -2.54
C SER A 33 9.82 7.51 -2.49
N SER A 34 10.57 8.61 -2.65
CA SER A 34 12.03 8.70 -2.57
C SER A 34 12.59 8.61 -1.15
N SER A 35 11.74 8.69 -0.12
CA SER A 35 12.18 8.58 1.27
C SER A 35 12.79 7.19 1.54
N PRO A 36 13.88 7.10 2.34
CA PRO A 36 14.32 5.81 2.83
C PRO A 36 13.17 5.20 3.62
N ALA A 37 12.86 3.92 3.39
CA ALA A 37 11.80 3.16 4.07
C ALA A 37 12.18 2.86 5.55
N SER A 38 12.75 3.85 6.23
CA SER A 38 13.27 3.76 7.58
C SER A 38 12.12 3.74 8.57
N LEU A 39 12.19 2.81 9.52
CA LEU A 39 11.18 2.68 10.58
C LEU A 39 11.06 3.94 11.43
N GLU A 40 12.11 4.77 11.53
CA GLU A 40 12.06 6.01 12.30
C GLU A 40 11.01 6.99 11.77
N ILE A 41 10.84 7.06 10.44
CA ILE A 41 9.87 7.96 9.81
C ILE A 41 8.45 7.51 10.18
N PHE A 42 8.18 6.21 10.12
CA PHE A 42 6.89 5.65 10.49
C PHE A 42 6.63 5.70 12.00
N HIS A 43 7.67 5.61 12.85
CA HIS A 43 7.53 5.87 14.28
C HIS A 43 7.13 7.34 14.54
N LYS A 44 7.82 8.30 13.92
CA LYS A 44 7.46 9.72 14.01
C LYS A 44 6.06 9.99 13.47
N LEU A 45 5.65 9.32 12.40
CA LEU A 45 4.31 9.46 11.82
C LEU A 45 3.22 8.96 12.78
N LEU A 46 3.44 7.81 13.43
CA LEU A 46 2.55 7.28 14.46
C LEU A 46 2.44 8.21 15.67
N ASP A 47 3.57 8.73 16.14
CA ASP A 47 3.65 9.63 17.30
C ASP A 47 2.99 10.99 17.03
N ASN A 48 3.11 11.52 15.80
CA ASN A 48 2.44 12.77 15.41
C ASN A 48 0.93 12.61 15.18
N HIS A 49 0.45 11.42 14.83
CA HIS A 49 -0.96 11.18 14.50
C HIS A 49 -1.58 9.98 15.24
N PRO A 50 -1.47 9.89 16.57
CA PRO A 50 -1.93 8.72 17.33
C PRO A 50 -3.44 8.54 17.32
N SER A 51 -4.20 9.61 17.03
CA SER A 51 -5.66 9.58 16.90
C SER A 51 -6.15 9.10 15.54
N VAL A 52 -5.28 9.10 14.51
CA VAL A 52 -5.64 8.68 13.15
C VAL A 52 -5.30 7.22 12.94
N PHE A 53 -4.18 6.75 13.49
CA PHE A 53 -3.77 5.36 13.38
C PHE A 53 -4.49 4.45 14.36
N HIS A 54 -4.87 3.26 13.91
CA HIS A 54 -5.46 2.26 14.79
C HIS A 54 -4.43 1.79 15.86
N GLN A 55 -4.87 1.54 17.10
CA GLN A 55 -3.99 1.18 18.23
C GLN A 55 -3.10 -0.07 18.00
N CYS A 56 -3.50 -0.93 17.06
CA CYS A 56 -2.76 -2.15 16.70
C CYS A 56 -1.72 -1.91 15.59
N ARG A 57 -1.59 -0.68 15.07
CA ARG A 57 -0.65 -0.35 14.01
C ARG A 57 0.74 -0.11 14.61
N SER A 58 1.72 -0.84 14.07
CA SER A 58 3.13 -0.63 14.40
C SER A 58 3.83 0.07 13.24
N ALA A 59 4.97 0.73 13.48
CA ALA A 59 5.76 1.30 12.40
C ALA A 59 6.19 0.26 11.36
N LYS A 60 6.32 -1.00 11.75
CA LYS A 60 6.60 -2.10 10.82
C LYS A 60 5.40 -2.38 9.91
N SER A 61 4.18 -2.35 10.45
CA SER A 61 2.94 -2.47 9.68
C SER A 61 2.78 -1.31 8.71
N LEU A 62 3.03 -0.06 9.16
CA LEU A 62 3.01 1.13 8.31
C LEU A 62 4.04 1.04 7.19
N ARG A 63 5.29 0.68 7.51
CA ARG A 63 6.33 0.49 6.50
C ARG A 63 5.93 -0.54 5.44
N ASN A 64 5.41 -1.69 5.87
CA ASN A 64 4.98 -2.74 4.93
C ASN A 64 3.85 -2.25 4.03
N HIS A 65 2.85 -1.56 4.59
CA HIS A 65 1.76 -1.00 3.80
C HIS A 65 2.24 0.08 2.83
N TRP A 66 3.10 1.00 3.28
CA TRP A 66 3.70 2.02 2.43
C TRP A 66 4.53 1.41 1.28
N LEU A 67 5.27 0.32 1.54
CA LEU A 67 5.99 -0.40 0.48
C LEU A 67 5.03 -1.00 -0.56
N LEU A 68 3.89 -1.53 -0.14
CA LEU A 68 2.84 -2.01 -1.03
C LEU A 68 2.22 -0.85 -1.82
N MET A 69 1.84 0.25 -1.16
CA MET A 69 1.34 1.45 -1.83
C MET A 69 2.33 1.94 -2.89
N ARG A 70 3.62 1.97 -2.56
CA ARG A 70 4.68 2.33 -3.50
C ARG A 70 4.77 1.35 -4.67
N GLN A 71 4.62 0.06 -4.44
CA GLN A 71 4.62 -0.93 -5.52
C GLN A 71 3.43 -0.73 -6.48
N TYR A 72 2.27 -0.41 -5.93
CA TYR A 72 1.03 -0.17 -6.69
C TYR A 72 0.88 1.26 -7.23
N GLN A 73 1.89 2.12 -7.10
CA GLN A 73 1.83 3.53 -7.52
C GLN A 73 0.69 4.32 -6.83
N LEU A 74 0.42 4.03 -5.55
CA LEU A 74 -0.66 4.64 -4.77
C LEU A 74 -0.18 5.82 -3.89
N LEU A 75 1.10 6.19 -3.94
CA LEU A 75 1.60 7.36 -3.22
C LEU A 75 1.22 8.65 -3.96
N ALA A 76 0.98 9.74 -3.23
CA ALA A 76 0.57 11.02 -3.83
C ALA A 76 1.63 11.63 -4.76
N ASP A 77 2.89 11.27 -4.53
CA ASP A 77 4.06 11.69 -5.30
C ASP A 77 4.34 10.77 -6.51
N GLN A 78 3.68 9.60 -6.57
CA GLN A 78 3.77 8.70 -7.71
C GLN A 78 2.78 9.14 -8.79
N SER A 79 3.24 10.03 -9.67
CA SER A 79 2.56 10.19 -10.96
C SER A 79 2.81 8.91 -11.76
N VAL A 80 1.75 8.19 -12.10
CA VAL A 80 1.84 7.21 -13.20
C VAL A 80 2.38 7.97 -14.41
N PRO A 81 3.51 7.56 -15.02
CA PRO A 81 3.77 8.01 -16.38
C PRO A 81 2.62 7.46 -17.20
N ALA A 82 1.75 8.35 -17.68
CA ALA A 82 0.71 7.98 -18.60
C ALA A 82 1.38 7.50 -19.89
N GLY A 83 1.68 6.20 -19.98
CA GLY A 83 2.01 5.54 -21.24
C GLY A 83 3.46 5.61 -21.69
N GLU A 84 4.40 5.08 -20.92
CA GLU A 84 5.65 4.58 -21.51
C GLU A 84 5.89 3.17 -20.99
N SER A 85 5.76 2.18 -21.89
CA SER A 85 5.88 0.74 -21.68
C SER A 85 4.66 -0.01 -21.10
N ASN A 86 3.44 0.36 -21.47
CA ASN A 86 2.49 -0.70 -21.83
C ASN A 86 2.73 -0.96 -23.31
N MET A 87 3.42 -2.04 -23.67
CA MET A 87 3.10 -2.71 -24.93
C MET A 87 1.59 -2.89 -24.90
N SER A 88 0.89 -2.06 -25.67
CA SER A 88 -0.55 -2.23 -25.85
C SER A 88 -0.74 -3.64 -26.40
N PHE A 89 -1.81 -4.33 -26.03
CA PHE A 89 -2.08 -5.65 -26.61
C PHE A 89 -2.04 -5.59 -28.16
N SER A 90 -2.42 -4.46 -28.77
CA SER A 90 -2.21 -4.20 -30.21
C SER A 90 -0.77 -4.26 -30.69
N ASP A 91 0.19 -3.72 -29.94
CA ASP A 91 1.61 -3.69 -30.31
C ASP A 91 2.21 -5.11 -30.25
N ALA A 92 1.78 -5.90 -29.29
CA ALA A 92 2.15 -7.32 -29.17
C ALA A 92 1.49 -8.19 -30.27
N GLU A 93 0.26 -7.88 -30.70
CA GLU A 93 -0.41 -8.58 -31.80
C GLU A 93 0.19 -8.27 -33.18
N GLU A 94 0.58 -7.01 -33.43
CA GLU A 94 1.23 -6.61 -34.69
C GLU A 94 2.58 -7.33 -34.88
N GLN A 95 3.37 -7.45 -33.80
CA GLN A 95 4.67 -8.13 -33.84
C GLN A 95 4.58 -9.65 -34.07
N ILE A 96 3.47 -10.29 -33.67
CA ILE A 96 3.22 -11.72 -33.95
C ILE A 96 2.80 -11.92 -35.41
N ASN A 97 2.03 -10.99 -35.98
CA ASN A 97 1.55 -11.08 -37.35
C ASN A 97 2.68 -10.86 -38.38
N ASP A 98 3.59 -9.92 -38.13
CA ASP A 98 4.79 -9.71 -38.96
C ASP A 98 5.75 -10.92 -38.97
N ALA A 99 5.73 -11.75 -37.92
CA ALA A 99 6.56 -12.96 -37.85
C ALA A 99 6.01 -14.15 -38.65
N GLU A 100 4.71 -14.17 -38.99
CA GLU A 100 4.10 -15.20 -39.85
C GLU A 100 4.17 -14.85 -41.36
N LEU A 101 4.60 -13.64 -41.71
CA LEU A 101 4.69 -13.18 -43.11
C LEU A 101 6.08 -13.40 -43.76
N LEU A 102 7.03 -14.01 -43.04
CA LEU A 102 8.37 -14.40 -43.49
C LEU A 102 8.48 -15.92 -43.71
#